data_AF-U2JUB6-F1
#
_entry.id   AF-U2JUB6-F1
#
_cell.length_a   1.000
_cell.length_b   1.000
_cell.length_c   1.000
_cell.angle_alpha   90.00
_cell.angle_beta   90.00
_cell.angle_gamma   90.00
#
_symmetry.space_group_name_H-M   'P 1'
#
loop_
_entity.id
_entity.type
_entity.pdbx_description
1 polymer ?
#
loop_
_entity_poly.entity_id
_entity_poly.type
_entity_poly.pdbx_seq_one_letter_code
_entity_poly.pdbx_strand_id
1 'polypeptide(L)'
;MFGLIKKELYFLKDSLMILIASMIVIGIGASFVVSSEIFVIIFPILISSVVLTTISKDRNAKWDKFVATMPLSKYSLIKSKYIIYVMTVLVGIVIGIIAMLVGSYVRNGFSATTLFISIGIGLTVSCVSGGISIPISFIWSEEKALMAQIMSYALVAFTLTGGMYVINNFISVKDNITLIMGIMVGFSLLFFVLSWFYSKKKSLDMEFD
;
A
#
# COMPACT_ATOMS: atom_id res chain seq x y z
N MET A 1 2.43 -7.70 21.48
CA MET A 1 2.30 -7.32 20.05
C MET A 1 1.27 -8.16 19.30
N PHE A 2 1.22 -9.48 19.48
CA PHE A 2 0.23 -10.35 18.80
C PHE A 2 -1.24 -9.92 18.95
N GLY A 3 -1.63 -9.36 20.10
CA GLY A 3 -3.00 -8.84 20.31
C GLY A 3 -3.36 -7.66 19.38
N LEU A 4 -2.41 -6.76 19.10
CA LEU A 4 -2.61 -5.65 18.15
C LEU A 4 -2.81 -6.18 16.73
N ILE A 5 -2.02 -7.18 16.33
CA ILE A 5 -2.16 -7.83 15.01
C ILE A 5 -3.53 -8.50 14.89
N LYS A 6 -3.96 -9.21 15.93
CA LYS A 6 -5.27 -9.88 15.95
C LYS A 6 -6.42 -8.88 15.80
N LYS A 7 -6.34 -7.73 16.48
CA LYS A 7 -7.32 -6.62 16.35
C LYS A 7 -7.44 -6.17 14.90
N GLU A 8 -6.32 -5.89 14.21
CA GLU A 8 -6.38 -5.46 12.81
C GLU A 8 -6.97 -6.54 11.89
N LEU A 9 -6.66 -7.80 12.13
CA LEU A 9 -7.25 -8.91 11.36
C LEU A 9 -8.77 -9.00 11.53
N TYR A 10 -9.30 -8.67 12.71
CA TYR A 10 -10.76 -8.55 12.90
C TYR A 10 -11.34 -7.38 12.10
N PHE A 11 -10.70 -6.21 12.11
CA PHE A 11 -11.16 -5.08 11.30
C PHE A 11 -11.09 -5.36 9.79
N LEU A 12 -10.04 -6.06 9.34
CA LEU A 12 -9.94 -6.54 7.98
C LEU A 12 -11.10 -7.49 7.67
N LYS A 13 -11.42 -8.43 8.57
CA LYS A 13 -12.53 -9.36 8.43
C LYS A 13 -13.88 -8.64 8.30
N ASP A 14 -14.14 -7.66 9.15
CA ASP A 14 -15.39 -6.89 9.12
C ASP A 14 -15.50 -6.04 7.84
N SER A 15 -14.36 -5.59 7.31
CA SER A 15 -14.31 -4.83 6.07
C SER A 15 -14.29 -5.71 4.81
N LEU A 16 -14.19 -7.04 4.93
CA LEU A 16 -14.03 -7.96 3.79
C LEU A 16 -15.14 -7.83 2.75
N MET A 17 -16.39 -7.68 3.16
CA MET A 17 -17.51 -7.61 2.22
C MET A 17 -17.42 -6.36 1.33
N ILE A 18 -17.11 -5.21 1.93
CA ILE A 18 -16.89 -3.95 1.19
C ILE A 18 -15.64 -4.06 0.32
N LEU A 19 -14.59 -4.70 0.83
CA LEU A 19 -13.33 -4.90 0.12
C LEU A 19 -13.54 -5.74 -1.15
N ILE A 20 -14.18 -6.90 -1.03
CA ILE A 20 -14.50 -7.79 -2.16
C ILE A 20 -15.41 -7.06 -3.16
N ALA A 21 -16.44 -6.36 -2.70
CA ALA A 21 -17.30 -5.57 -3.57
C ALA A 21 -16.52 -4.51 -4.36
N SER A 22 -15.61 -3.77 -3.70
CA SER A 22 -14.76 -2.77 -4.35
C SER A 22 -13.79 -3.39 -5.37
N MET A 23 -13.22 -4.56 -5.06
CA MET A 23 -12.32 -5.29 -5.95
C MET A 23 -13.04 -5.77 -7.21
N ILE A 24 -14.29 -6.23 -7.08
CA ILE A 24 -15.12 -6.64 -8.22
C ILE A 24 -15.45 -5.42 -9.08
N VAL A 25 -16.00 -4.35 -8.49
CA VAL A 25 -16.44 -3.17 -9.25
C VAL A 25 -15.27 -2.49 -9.96
N ILE A 26 -14.20 -2.18 -9.22
CA ILE A 26 -13.04 -1.47 -9.75
C ILE A 26 -12.20 -2.37 -10.65
N GLY A 27 -11.96 -3.62 -10.23
CA GLY A 27 -11.11 -4.55 -10.95
C GLY A 27 -11.73 -4.99 -12.28
N ILE A 28 -13.02 -5.37 -12.29
CA ILE A 28 -13.70 -5.74 -13.54
C ILE A 28 -13.80 -4.51 -14.46
N GLY A 29 -14.23 -3.36 -13.93
CA GLY A 29 -14.33 -2.12 -14.71
C GLY A 29 -13.01 -1.75 -15.38
N ALA A 30 -11.90 -1.78 -14.64
CA ALA A 30 -10.58 -1.45 -15.16
C ALA A 30 -10.05 -2.52 -16.14
N SER A 31 -10.33 -3.80 -15.90
CA SER A 31 -9.88 -4.91 -16.74
C SER A 31 -10.51 -4.89 -18.14
N PHE A 32 -11.76 -4.41 -18.27
CA PHE A 32 -12.40 -4.24 -19.58
C PHE A 32 -11.73 -3.16 -20.43
N VAL A 33 -11.22 -2.09 -19.81
CA VAL A 33 -10.64 -0.94 -20.51
C VAL A 33 -9.16 -1.16 -20.84
N VAL A 34 -8.40 -1.74 -19.91
CA VAL A 34 -6.94 -1.86 -20.02
C VAL A 34 -6.56 -3.32 -20.29
N SER A 35 -6.38 -4.12 -19.24
CA SER A 35 -5.95 -5.50 -19.34
C SER A 35 -6.08 -6.24 -18.02
N SER A 36 -5.95 -7.57 -18.04
CA SER A 36 -6.08 -8.41 -16.84
C SER A 36 -4.96 -8.17 -15.81
N GLU A 37 -3.81 -7.61 -16.21
CA GLU A 37 -2.70 -7.27 -15.31
C GLU A 37 -3.08 -6.20 -14.28
N ILE A 38 -4.13 -5.43 -14.52
CA ILE A 38 -4.55 -4.34 -13.63
C ILE A 38 -4.99 -4.84 -12.24
N PHE A 39 -5.45 -6.09 -12.14
CA PHE A 39 -5.78 -6.71 -10.86
C PHE A 39 -4.58 -6.76 -9.92
N VAL A 40 -3.38 -7.04 -10.45
CA VAL A 40 -2.14 -7.11 -9.66
C VAL A 40 -1.72 -5.75 -9.13
N ILE A 41 -2.11 -4.66 -9.81
CA ILE A 41 -1.79 -3.29 -9.38
C ILE A 41 -2.81 -2.80 -8.35
N ILE A 42 -4.11 -2.99 -8.60
CA ILE A 42 -5.18 -2.38 -7.80
C ILE A 42 -5.41 -3.14 -6.48
N PHE A 43 -5.35 -4.47 -6.48
CA PHE A 43 -5.71 -5.26 -5.30
C PHE A 43 -4.79 -5.04 -4.09
N PRO A 44 -3.46 -4.96 -4.23
CA PRO A 44 -2.57 -4.58 -3.12
C PRO A 44 -2.91 -3.20 -2.54
N ILE A 45 -3.27 -2.24 -3.40
CA ILE A 45 -3.62 -0.87 -2.99
C ILE A 45 -4.92 -0.90 -2.17
N LEU A 46 -5.96 -1.56 -2.67
CA LEU A 46 -7.26 -1.65 -1.97
C LEU A 46 -7.11 -2.34 -0.61
N ILE A 47 -6.45 -3.50 -0.55
CA ILE A 47 -6.32 -4.26 0.70
C ILE A 47 -5.45 -3.51 1.72
N SER A 48 -4.34 -2.92 1.28
CA SER A 48 -3.45 -2.16 2.17
C SER A 48 -4.07 -0.85 2.65
N SER A 49 -4.95 -0.21 1.86
CA SER A 49 -5.67 1.01 2.25
C SER A 49 -6.58 0.80 3.46
N VAL A 50 -7.10 -0.42 3.68
CA VAL A 50 -7.89 -0.74 4.88
C VAL A 50 -7.08 -0.50 6.15
N VAL A 51 -5.79 -0.83 6.16
CA VAL A 51 -4.90 -0.56 7.31
C VAL A 51 -4.83 0.93 7.60
N LEU A 52 -4.83 1.80 6.59
CA LEU A 52 -4.86 3.26 6.81
C LEU A 52 -6.18 3.70 7.43
N THR A 53 -7.31 3.17 6.96
CA THR A 53 -8.63 3.49 7.55
C THR A 53 -8.76 3.01 9.00
N THR A 54 -8.10 1.93 9.40
CA THR A 54 -8.10 1.50 10.80
C THR A 54 -7.40 2.50 11.71
N ILE A 55 -6.36 3.21 11.24
CA ILE A 55 -5.68 4.24 12.03
C ILE A 55 -6.65 5.40 12.29
N SER A 56 -7.40 5.82 11.27
CA SER A 56 -8.44 6.85 11.40
C SER A 56 -9.57 6.42 12.34
N LYS A 57 -10.08 5.18 12.20
CA LYS A 57 -11.11 4.63 13.09
C LYS A 57 -10.63 4.51 14.54
N ASP A 58 -9.38 4.09 14.75
CA ASP A 58 -8.77 3.99 16.08
C ASP A 58 -8.75 5.35 16.78
N ARG A 59 -8.42 6.42 16.06
CA ARG A 59 -8.45 7.77 16.60
C ARG A 59 -9.87 8.22 16.97
N ASN A 60 -10.86 7.96 16.11
CA ASN A 60 -12.27 8.29 16.40
C ASN A 60 -12.80 7.58 17.64
N ALA A 61 -12.36 6.34 17.85
CA ALA A 61 -12.67 5.58 19.06
C ALA A 61 -11.85 6.01 20.29
N LYS A 62 -10.98 7.04 20.17
CA LYS A 62 -10.00 7.46 21.19
C LYS A 62 -9.13 6.30 21.69
N TRP A 63 -8.87 5.31 20.82
CA TRP A 63 -8.03 4.16 21.12
C TRP A 63 -6.63 4.60 21.56
N ASP A 64 -6.16 5.73 21.05
CA ASP A 64 -4.92 6.40 21.41
C ASP A 64 -4.78 6.61 22.93
N LYS A 65 -5.86 7.07 23.59
CA LYS A 65 -5.90 7.30 25.05
C LYS A 65 -5.99 6.00 25.84
N PHE A 66 -6.64 4.99 25.28
CA PHE A 66 -6.72 3.66 25.88
C PHE A 66 -5.38 2.89 25.79
N VAL A 67 -4.64 3.06 24.70
CA VAL A 67 -3.30 2.45 24.56
C VAL A 67 -2.31 3.06 25.54
N ALA A 68 -2.47 4.33 25.89
CA ALA A 68 -1.60 5.00 26.87
C ALA A 68 -1.65 4.36 28.27
N THR A 69 -2.73 3.65 28.62
CA THR A 69 -2.84 2.93 29.89
C THR A 69 -2.35 1.48 29.81
N MET A 70 -2.00 0.98 28.62
CA MET A 70 -1.40 -0.34 28.46
C MET A 70 0.12 -0.32 28.70
N PRO A 71 0.72 -1.42 29.21
CA PRO A 71 2.17 -1.55 29.34
C PRO A 71 2.84 -1.84 27.98
N LEU A 72 2.53 -1.04 26.97
CA LEU A 72 3.05 -1.19 25.60
C LEU A 72 3.83 0.05 25.19
N SER A 73 5.00 -0.16 24.59
CA SER A 73 5.76 0.94 24.00
C SER A 73 5.01 1.52 22.79
N LYS A 74 5.02 2.86 22.64
CA LYS A 74 4.41 3.56 21.50
C LYS A 74 4.99 3.08 20.16
N TYR A 75 6.29 2.78 20.15
CA TYR A 75 6.96 2.18 19.01
C TYR A 75 6.36 0.82 18.61
N SER A 76 5.97 -0.02 19.58
CA SER A 76 5.34 -1.31 19.31
C SER A 76 3.99 -1.18 18.59
N LEU A 77 3.25 -0.09 18.80
CA LEU A 77 1.99 0.16 18.11
C LEU A 77 2.22 0.51 16.64
N ILE A 78 3.10 1.48 16.38
CA ILE A 78 3.44 1.90 15.01
C ILE A 78 4.04 0.73 14.23
N LYS A 79 4.99 0.02 14.85
CA LYS A 79 5.60 -1.18 14.26
C LYS A 79 4.55 -2.22 13.87
N SER A 80 3.51 -2.41 14.69
CA SER A 80 2.42 -3.33 14.37
C SER A 80 1.69 -2.92 13.08
N LYS A 81 1.39 -1.62 12.90
CA LYS A 81 0.72 -1.13 11.69
C LYS A 81 1.59 -1.29 10.44
N TYR A 82 2.90 -1.02 10.52
CA TYR A 82 3.81 -1.27 9.39
C TYR A 82 3.90 -2.75 9.00
N ILE A 83 3.99 -3.66 9.99
CA ILE A 83 4.04 -5.11 9.72
C ILE A 83 2.76 -5.58 9.04
N ILE A 84 1.60 -5.14 9.54
CA ILE A 84 0.30 -5.53 9.01
C ILE A 84 0.09 -4.93 7.61
N TYR A 85 0.56 -3.70 7.38
CA TYR A 85 0.57 -3.09 6.06
C TYR A 85 1.36 -3.91 5.04
N VAL A 86 2.58 -4.35 5.39
CA VAL A 86 3.37 -5.21 4.49
C VAL A 86 2.67 -6.55 4.25
N MET A 87 2.09 -7.15 5.29
CA MET A 87 1.33 -8.39 5.15
C MET A 87 0.12 -8.23 4.22
N THR A 88 -0.64 -7.15 4.34
CA THR A 88 -1.80 -6.89 3.49
C THR A 88 -1.42 -6.59 2.05
N VAL A 89 -0.30 -5.90 1.81
CA VAL A 89 0.27 -5.73 0.46
C VAL A 89 0.62 -7.08 -0.16
N LEU A 90 1.34 -7.95 0.55
CA LEU A 90 1.71 -9.27 0.05
C LEU A 90 0.47 -10.13 -0.27
N VAL A 91 -0.51 -10.15 0.63
CA VAL A 91 -1.78 -10.85 0.41
C VAL A 91 -2.51 -10.29 -0.82
N GLY A 92 -2.53 -8.97 -0.98
CA GLY A 92 -3.17 -8.35 -2.13
C GLY A 92 -2.48 -8.65 -3.45
N ILE A 93 -1.15 -8.81 -3.46
CA ILE A 93 -0.41 -9.25 -4.65
C ILE A 93 -0.78 -10.69 -5.00
N VAL A 94 -0.81 -11.59 -4.01
CA VAL A 94 -1.18 -12.99 -4.23
C VAL A 94 -2.60 -13.10 -4.81
N ILE A 95 -3.57 -12.39 -4.20
CA ILE A 95 -4.96 -12.37 -4.70
C ILE A 95 -5.02 -11.73 -6.09
N GLY A 96 -4.25 -10.66 -6.33
CA GLY A 96 -4.15 -9.99 -7.63
C GLY A 96 -3.62 -10.92 -8.73
N ILE A 97 -2.59 -11.72 -8.44
CA ILE A 97 -2.03 -12.70 -9.38
C ILE A 97 -3.07 -13.78 -9.71
N ILE A 98 -3.78 -14.30 -8.70
CA ILE A 98 -4.84 -15.30 -8.93
C ILE A 98 -5.93 -14.72 -9.84
N ALA A 99 -6.41 -13.50 -9.56
CA ALA A 99 -7.41 -12.83 -10.36
C ALA A 99 -6.92 -12.53 -11.80
N MET A 100 -5.66 -12.13 -11.95
CA MET A 100 -5.02 -11.94 -13.24
C MET A 100 -4.96 -13.23 -14.04
N LEU A 101 -4.58 -14.35 -13.43
CA LEU A 101 -4.53 -15.66 -14.10
C LEU A 101 -5.90 -16.06 -14.63
N VAL A 102 -6.95 -15.91 -13.81
CA VAL A 102 -8.34 -16.15 -14.23
C VAL A 102 -8.73 -15.23 -15.40
N GLY A 103 -8.43 -13.94 -15.31
CA GLY A 103 -8.72 -12.98 -16.39
C GLY A 103 -7.95 -13.27 -17.69
N SER A 104 -6.68 -13.68 -17.58
CA SER A 104 -5.83 -14.00 -18.71
C SER A 104 -6.25 -15.29 -19.43
N TYR A 105 -6.80 -16.27 -18.68
CA TYR A 105 -7.37 -17.48 -19.25
C TYR A 105 -8.58 -17.20 -20.13
N VAL A 106 -9.42 -16.24 -19.72
CA VAL A 106 -10.59 -15.82 -20.54
C VAL A 106 -10.15 -15.09 -21.82
N ARG A 107 -9.00 -14.39 -21.78
CA ARG A 107 -8.56 -13.49 -22.86
C ARG A 107 -7.44 -14.06 -23.75
N ASN A 108 -6.94 -15.27 -23.47
CA ASN A 108 -5.85 -15.94 -24.20
C ASN A 108 -4.61 -15.05 -24.44
N GLY A 109 -4.18 -14.32 -23.41
CA GLY A 109 -3.10 -13.33 -23.53
C GLY A 109 -2.21 -13.25 -22.30
N PHE A 110 -1.58 -14.37 -21.93
CA PHE A 110 -0.64 -14.40 -20.81
C PHE A 110 0.77 -14.04 -21.26
N SER A 111 1.36 -13.02 -20.64
CA SER A 111 2.78 -12.72 -20.78
C SER A 111 3.44 -12.62 -19.41
N ALA A 112 4.51 -13.40 -19.20
CA ALA A 112 5.27 -13.36 -17.97
C ALA A 112 5.92 -11.99 -17.76
N THR A 113 6.31 -11.30 -18.83
CA THR A 113 6.96 -9.99 -18.73
C THR A 113 6.01 -8.90 -18.22
N THR A 114 4.75 -8.90 -18.67
CA THR A 114 3.74 -7.94 -18.21
C THR A 114 3.30 -8.21 -16.76
N LEU A 115 3.33 -9.48 -16.34
CA LEU A 115 3.14 -9.86 -14.93
C LEU A 115 4.24 -9.27 -14.04
N PHE A 116 5.52 -9.43 -14.40
CA PHE A 116 6.61 -8.87 -13.57
C PHE A 116 6.55 -7.35 -13.48
N ILE A 117 6.21 -6.68 -14.57
CA ILE A 117 6.06 -5.22 -14.61
C ILE A 117 4.90 -4.78 -13.71
N SER A 118 3.74 -5.45 -13.80
CA SER A 118 2.56 -5.10 -12.99
C SER A 118 2.76 -5.36 -11.49
N ILE A 119 3.46 -6.44 -11.12
CA ILE A 119 3.90 -6.66 -9.72
C ILE A 119 4.80 -5.52 -9.26
N GLY A 120 5.76 -5.09 -10.09
CA GLY A 120 6.65 -3.98 -9.77
C GLY A 120 5.90 -2.66 -9.54
N ILE A 121 4.94 -2.35 -10.41
CA ILE A 121 4.07 -1.18 -10.25
C ILE A 121 3.22 -1.28 -8.98
N GLY A 122 2.55 -2.42 -8.74
CA GLY A 122 1.73 -2.63 -7.54
C GLY A 122 2.53 -2.48 -6.24
N LEU A 123 3.75 -3.03 -6.20
CA LEU A 123 4.68 -2.90 -5.06
C LEU A 123 5.14 -1.46 -4.86
N THR A 124 5.62 -0.79 -5.91
CA THR A 124 6.10 0.59 -5.82
C THR A 124 5.01 1.53 -5.33
N VAL A 125 3.80 1.41 -5.89
CA VAL A 125 2.67 2.26 -5.51
C VAL A 125 2.28 2.01 -4.05
N SER A 126 2.15 0.76 -3.64
CA SER A 126 1.75 0.42 -2.28
C SER A 126 2.83 0.82 -1.26
N CYS A 127 4.11 0.53 -1.53
CA CYS A 127 5.19 0.85 -0.59
C CYS A 127 5.41 2.36 -0.43
N VAL A 128 5.42 3.14 -1.52
CA VAL A 128 5.61 4.60 -1.41
C VAL A 128 4.39 5.26 -0.77
N SER A 129 3.17 4.90 -1.19
CA SER A 129 1.95 5.47 -0.60
C SER A 129 1.84 5.14 0.89
N GLY A 130 2.03 3.88 1.29
CA GLY A 130 2.05 3.48 2.70
C GLY A 130 3.16 4.14 3.50
N GLY A 131 4.35 4.30 2.91
CA GLY A 131 5.49 4.98 3.54
C GLY A 131 5.21 6.45 3.86
N ILE A 132 4.40 7.13 3.06
CA ILE A 132 3.99 8.52 3.32
C ILE A 132 2.76 8.56 4.24
N SER A 133 1.75 7.74 3.96
CA SER A 133 0.45 7.81 4.60
C SER A 133 0.46 7.31 6.04
N ILE A 134 1.21 6.26 6.38
CA ILE A 134 1.26 5.75 7.76
C ILE A 134 1.77 6.81 8.75
N PRO A 135 2.95 7.43 8.58
CA PRO A 135 3.46 8.39 9.55
C PRO A 135 2.58 9.65 9.63
N ILE A 136 2.03 10.12 8.49
CA ILE A 136 1.14 11.28 8.49
C ILE A 136 -0.18 10.97 9.21
N SER A 137 -0.72 9.76 9.03
CA SER A 137 -1.95 9.33 9.71
C SER A 137 -1.80 9.37 11.22
N PHE A 138 -0.60 9.20 11.78
CA PHE A 138 -0.34 9.34 13.21
C PHE A 138 -0.21 10.80 13.70
N ILE A 139 0.20 11.73 12.83
CA ILE A 139 0.49 13.12 13.23
C ILE A 139 -0.70 14.05 12.97
N TRP A 140 -1.45 13.84 11.89
CA TRP A 140 -2.52 14.74 11.45
C TRP A 140 -3.91 14.20 11.77
N SER A 141 -4.90 15.10 11.88
CA SER A 141 -6.32 14.75 12.03
C SER A 141 -6.83 13.87 10.89
N GLU A 142 -7.93 13.14 11.11
CA GLU A 142 -8.47 12.16 10.14
C GLU A 142 -8.66 12.74 8.73
N GLU A 143 -9.32 13.89 8.60
CA GLU A 143 -9.54 14.53 7.29
C GLU A 143 -8.23 14.89 6.59
N LYS A 144 -7.25 15.38 7.36
CA LYS A 144 -5.92 15.73 6.84
C LYS A 144 -5.12 14.47 6.46
N ALA A 145 -5.31 13.37 7.19
CA ALA A 145 -4.70 12.08 6.86
C ALA A 145 -5.28 11.49 5.57
N LEU A 146 -6.58 11.62 5.34
CA LEU A 146 -7.23 11.24 4.08
C LEU A 146 -6.71 12.08 2.91
N MET A 147 -6.61 13.41 3.09
CA MET A 147 -6.00 14.29 2.08
C MET A 147 -4.54 13.91 1.81
N ALA A 148 -3.76 13.58 2.84
CA ALA A 148 -2.39 13.12 2.69
C ALA A 148 -2.29 11.78 1.94
N GLN A 149 -3.25 10.88 2.13
CA GLN A 149 -3.35 9.64 1.38
C GLN A 149 -3.67 9.87 -0.10
N ILE A 150 -4.58 10.79 -0.42
CA ILE A 150 -4.87 11.16 -1.82
C ILE A 150 -3.62 11.78 -2.47
N MET A 151 -2.94 12.68 -1.76
CA MET A 151 -1.70 13.31 -2.23
C MET A 151 -0.55 12.31 -2.36
N SER A 152 -0.48 11.28 -1.52
CA SER A 152 0.58 10.26 -1.62
C SER A 152 0.43 9.44 -2.91
N TYR A 153 -0.79 9.05 -3.28
CA TYR A 153 -1.04 8.37 -4.57
C TYR A 153 -0.73 9.27 -5.77
N ALA A 154 -1.04 10.56 -5.70
CA ALA A 154 -0.67 11.52 -6.75
C ALA A 154 0.85 11.67 -6.90
N LEU A 155 1.58 11.75 -5.78
CA LEU A 155 3.04 11.78 -5.77
C LEU A 155 3.64 10.52 -6.39
N VAL A 156 3.10 9.34 -6.07
CA VAL A 156 3.54 8.08 -6.68
C VAL A 156 3.42 8.15 -8.20
N ALA A 157 2.26 8.56 -8.72
CA ALA A 157 2.05 8.67 -10.16
C ALA A 157 3.06 9.63 -10.82
N PHE A 158 3.37 10.74 -10.15
CA PHE A 158 4.39 11.69 -10.60
C PHE A 158 5.80 11.08 -10.57
N THR A 159 6.16 10.35 -9.51
CA THR A 159 7.48 9.70 -9.42
C THR A 159 7.68 8.60 -10.45
N LEU A 160 6.64 7.81 -10.74
CA LEU A 160 6.70 6.77 -11.77
C LEU A 160 6.82 7.40 -13.16
N THR A 161 5.93 8.33 -13.51
CA THR A 161 5.91 8.94 -14.85
C THR A 161 7.12 9.83 -15.08
N GLY A 162 7.44 10.70 -14.12
CA GLY A 162 8.61 11.58 -14.17
C GLY A 162 9.93 10.81 -14.11
N GLY A 163 10.02 9.77 -13.28
CA GLY A 163 11.19 8.89 -13.23
C GLY A 163 11.42 8.17 -14.56
N MET A 164 10.37 7.62 -15.16
CA MET A 164 10.45 7.01 -16.50
C MET A 164 10.86 8.02 -17.56
N TYR A 165 10.34 9.25 -17.53
CA TYR A 165 10.71 10.29 -18.49
C TYR A 165 12.19 10.70 -18.38
N VAL A 166 12.70 10.91 -17.17
CA VAL A 166 14.11 11.26 -16.96
C VAL A 166 15.04 10.13 -17.38
N ILE A 167 14.71 8.88 -17.02
CA ILE A 167 15.51 7.71 -17.40
C ILE A 167 15.50 7.52 -18.92
N ASN A 168 14.39 7.81 -19.59
CA ASN A 168 14.29 7.72 -21.05
C ASN A 168 15.29 8.62 -21.79
N ASN A 169 15.76 9.71 -21.18
CA ASN A 169 16.79 10.56 -21.77
C ASN A 169 18.19 9.93 -21.74
N PHE A 170 18.43 8.96 -20.86
CA PHE A 170 19.73 8.28 -20.72
C PHE A 170 19.72 6.86 -21.31
N ILE A 171 18.61 6.14 -21.15
CA ILE A 171 18.44 4.74 -21.55
C ILE A 171 17.05 4.59 -22.15
N SER A 172 16.93 4.05 -23.37
CA SER A 172 15.64 3.76 -23.99
C SER A 172 14.77 2.89 -23.08
N VAL A 173 13.65 3.44 -22.60
CA VAL A 173 12.79 2.76 -21.62
C VAL A 173 12.23 1.47 -22.21
N LYS A 174 11.88 1.47 -23.50
CA LYS A 174 11.25 0.32 -24.18
C LYS A 174 12.08 -0.96 -24.12
N ASP A 175 13.40 -0.86 -24.20
CA ASP A 175 14.28 -2.03 -24.26
C ASP A 175 14.61 -2.57 -22.86
N ASN A 176 14.48 -1.74 -21.81
CA ASN A 176 14.92 -2.03 -20.45
C ASN A 176 13.81 -1.91 -19.38
N ILE A 177 12.54 -2.02 -19.76
CA ILE A 177 11.39 -1.81 -18.85
C ILE A 177 11.50 -2.64 -17.57
N THR A 178 11.89 -3.91 -17.69
CA THR A 178 11.99 -4.84 -16.54
C THR A 178 13.07 -4.40 -15.55
N LEU A 179 14.22 -3.95 -16.04
CA LEU A 179 15.34 -3.47 -15.23
C LEU A 179 14.97 -2.16 -14.52
N ILE A 180 14.37 -1.21 -15.25
CA ILE A 180 13.93 0.08 -14.71
C ILE A 180 12.89 -0.12 -13.59
N MET A 181 11.93 -1.03 -13.78
CA MET A 181 10.96 -1.37 -12.74
C MET A 181 11.62 -2.03 -11.53
N GLY A 182 12.63 -2.89 -11.73
CA GLY A 182 13.41 -3.46 -10.62
C GLY A 182 14.10 -2.38 -9.76
N ILE A 183 14.71 -1.38 -10.40
CA ILE A 183 15.32 -0.23 -9.71
C ILE A 183 14.27 0.57 -8.93
N MET A 184 13.11 0.85 -9.54
CA MET A 184 12.03 1.59 -8.88
C MET A 184 11.48 0.85 -7.66
N VAL A 185 11.31 -0.47 -7.76
CA VAL A 185 10.92 -1.32 -6.62
C VAL A 185 11.97 -1.23 -5.52
N GLY A 186 13.25 -1.36 -5.86
CA GLY A 186 14.35 -1.21 -4.90
C GLY A 186 14.31 0.14 -4.17
N PHE A 187 14.15 1.23 -4.90
CA PHE A 187 14.03 2.57 -4.34
C PHE A 187 12.79 2.72 -3.44
N SER A 188 11.65 2.17 -3.85
CA SER A 188 10.40 2.21 -3.06
C SER A 188 10.52 1.47 -1.73
N LEU A 189 11.19 0.32 -1.72
CA LEU A 189 11.42 -0.47 -0.50
C LEU A 189 12.39 0.27 0.44
N LEU A 190 13.46 0.86 -0.11
CA LEU A 190 14.37 1.70 0.67
C LEU A 190 13.64 2.89 1.29
N PHE A 191 12.79 3.57 0.52
CA PHE A 191 11.98 4.68 1.01
C PHE A 191 11.02 4.23 2.13
N PHE A 192 10.37 3.08 1.97
CA PHE A 192 9.49 2.53 3.00
C PHE A 192 10.23 2.18 4.31
N VAL A 193 11.44 1.61 4.19
CA VAL A 193 12.31 1.32 5.33
C VAL A 193 12.77 2.61 6.02
N LEU A 194 13.17 3.63 5.25
CA LEU A 194 13.51 4.95 5.78
C LEU A 194 12.32 5.60 6.50
N SER A 195 11.11 5.47 5.95
CA SER A 195 9.88 5.92 6.60
C SER A 195 9.65 5.21 7.94
N TRP A 196 9.86 3.90 8.01
CA TRP A 196 9.81 3.17 9.28
C TRP A 196 10.81 3.76 10.29
N PHE A 197 12.08 3.94 9.91
CA PHE A 197 13.09 4.51 10.81
C PHE A 197 12.75 5.94 11.27
N TYR A 198 12.22 6.77 10.37
CA TYR A 198 11.75 8.11 10.72
C TYR A 198 10.59 8.05 11.73
N SER A 199 9.62 7.16 11.50
CA SER A 199 8.48 6.95 12.41
C SER A 199 8.93 6.41 13.77
N LYS A 200 9.96 5.56 13.82
CA LYS A 200 10.60 5.12 15.07
C LYS A 200 11.12 6.30 15.88
N LYS A 201 11.89 7.19 15.25
CA LYS A 201 12.46 8.37 15.92
C LYS A 201 11.36 9.28 16.46
N LYS A 202 10.37 9.60 15.62
CA LYS A 202 9.27 10.50 15.98
C LYS A 202 8.31 9.92 17.03
N SER A 203 8.22 8.58 17.14
CA SER A 203 7.41 7.92 18.18
C SER A 203 7.90 8.13 19.61
N LEU A 204 9.17 8.52 19.77
CA LEU A 204 9.75 8.88 21.06
C LEU A 204 9.33 10.30 21.49
N ASP A 205 9.01 11.17 20.53
CA ASP A 205 8.67 12.58 20.75
C ASP A 205 7.14 12.84 20.77
N MET A 206 6.31 11.82 20.50
CA MET A 206 4.85 11.98 20.51
C MET A 206 4.32 12.03 21.95
N GLU A 207 4.09 13.22 22.48
CA GLU A 207 3.21 13.46 23.62
C GLU A 207 1.74 13.30 23.16
N PHE A 208 0.98 12.45 23.84
CA PHE A 208 -0.46 12.36 23.63
C PHE A 208 -1.10 13.33 24.62
N ASP A 209 -1.61 14.45 24.13
CA ASP A 209 -2.44 15.38 24.92
C ASP A 209 -3.88 14.82 25.14
#